data_AF-A0A1E1L4R2-F1
#
_entry.id   AF-A0A1E1L4R2-F1
#
_cell.length_a   1.000
_cell.length_b   1.000
_cell.length_c   1.000
_cell.angle_alpha   90.00
_cell.angle_beta   90.00
_cell.angle_gamma   90.00
#
_symmetry.space_group_name_H-M   'P 1'
#
loop_
_entity.id
_entity.type
_entity.pdbx_description
1 polymer ?
#
loop_
_entity_poly.entity_id
_entity_poly.type
_entity_poly.pdbx_seq_one_letter_code
_entity_poly.pdbx_strand_id
1 'polypeptide(L)'
;MATLRNLPALVRKKFSSAQQQGDLTFYATQVCILQCRGLPFQLRFSPSLANKPKSNKTKAASSKPFDPFEDPPACLYIMSLPPSHFIVLNKFPVIPDHFILATKDFKQQTKLLEKDDLEAAYACLRAYRDDGEE
;
A
#
# COMPACT_ATOMS: atom_id res chain seq x y z
N MET A 1 -16.50 9.49 13.77
CA MET A 1 -15.24 9.24 13.04
C MET A 1 -14.83 7.80 13.30
N ALA A 2 -14.61 7.01 12.26
CA ALA A 2 -14.18 5.61 12.41
C ALA A 2 -12.84 5.59 13.18
N THR A 3 -12.84 5.00 14.37
CA THR A 3 -11.63 4.91 15.18
C THR A 3 -10.69 3.86 14.57
N LEU A 4 -9.64 4.32 13.89
CA LEU A 4 -8.50 3.53 13.38
C LEU A 4 -7.60 3.01 14.51
N ARG A 5 -8.18 2.59 15.64
CA ARG A 5 -7.39 2.06 16.77
C ARG A 5 -6.66 0.81 16.31
N ASN A 6 -5.40 0.68 16.71
CA ASN A 6 -4.58 -0.50 16.48
C ASN A 6 -4.32 -0.80 14.99
N LEU A 7 -4.34 0.24 14.14
CA LEU A 7 -4.05 0.12 12.71
C LEU A 7 -2.68 -0.53 12.43
N PRO A 8 -1.58 -0.16 13.09
CA PRO A 8 -0.27 -0.79 12.88
C PRO A 8 -0.30 -2.30 13.12
N ALA A 9 -0.92 -2.76 14.20
CA ALA A 9 -1.03 -4.19 14.50
C ALA A 9 -1.90 -4.95 13.48
N LEU A 10 -3.00 -4.33 13.01
CA LEU A 10 -3.84 -4.91 11.97
C LEU A 10 -3.08 -5.07 10.65
N VAL A 11 -2.32 -4.05 10.26
CA VAL A 11 -1.47 -4.07 9.06
C VAL A 11 -0.42 -5.17 9.19
N ARG A 12 0.34 -5.21 10.30
CA ARG A 12 1.36 -6.25 10.55
C ARG A 12 0.81 -7.66 10.50
N LYS A 13 -0.32 -7.89 11.18
CA LYS A 13 -0.99 -9.20 11.21
C LYS A 13 -1.42 -9.62 9.81
N LYS A 14 -2.02 -8.70 9.05
CA LYS A 14 -2.46 -8.98 7.67
C LYS A 14 -1.27 -9.25 6.76
N PHE A 15 -0.21 -8.44 6.87
CA PHE A 15 1.01 -8.57 6.08
C PHE A 15 1.67 -9.93 6.31
N SER A 16 1.83 -10.31 7.57
CA SER A 16 2.43 -11.60 7.95
C SER A 16 1.61 -12.78 7.42
N SER A 17 0.28 -12.72 7.54
CA SER A 17 -0.63 -13.75 7.00
C SER A 17 -0.55 -13.84 5.47
N ALA A 18 -0.62 -12.72 4.77
CA ALA A 18 -0.57 -12.65 3.31
C ALA A 18 0.80 -13.11 2.77
N GLN A 19 1.89 -12.80 3.47
CA GLN A 19 3.22 -13.26 3.09
C GLN A 19 3.36 -14.78 3.26
N GLN A 20 2.89 -15.34 4.38
CA GLN A 20 2.94 -16.79 4.64
C GLN A 20 2.11 -17.59 3.62
N GLN A 21 0.99 -17.04 3.17
CA GLN A 21 0.10 -17.67 2.18
C GLN A 21 0.55 -17.43 0.73
N GLY A 22 1.56 -16.58 0.50
CA GLY A 22 2.03 -16.23 -0.84
C GLY A 22 1.13 -15.23 -1.59
N ASP A 23 0.18 -14.61 -0.90
CA ASP A 23 -0.74 -13.60 -1.46
C ASP A 23 -0.05 -12.27 -1.78
N LEU A 24 1.00 -11.94 -1.02
CA LEU A 24 1.92 -10.86 -1.32
C LEU A 24 3.34 -11.43 -1.53
N THR A 25 4.13 -10.72 -2.33
CA THR A 25 5.50 -11.09 -2.64
C THR A 25 6.45 -10.03 -2.08
N PHE A 26 6.98 -10.31 -0.89
CA PHE A 26 7.99 -9.47 -0.24
C PHE A 26 9.36 -10.15 -0.28
N TYR A 27 10.39 -9.37 -0.60
CA TYR A 27 11.78 -9.79 -0.52
C TYR A 27 12.55 -8.80 0.35
N ALA A 28 13.47 -9.32 1.18
CA ALA A 28 14.27 -8.48 2.06
C ALA A 28 15.08 -7.47 1.22
N THR A 29 14.93 -6.18 1.56
CA THR A 29 15.66 -5.09 0.93
C THR A 29 16.83 -4.65 1.80
N GLN A 30 17.93 -4.27 1.18
CA GLN A 30 19.07 -3.65 1.87
C GLN A 30 18.89 -2.14 1.90
N VAL A 31 19.25 -1.49 3.00
CA VAL A 31 19.14 -0.04 3.17
C VAL A 31 20.51 0.54 3.49
N CYS A 32 20.87 1.64 2.83
CA CYS A 32 22.06 2.43 3.11
C CYS A 32 21.70 3.92 3.12
N ILE A 33 22.30 4.70 4.03
CA ILE A 33 22.15 6.15 4.05
C ILE A 33 23.37 6.79 3.39
N LEU A 34 23.13 7.55 2.32
CA LEU A 34 24.14 8.29 1.58
C LEU A 34 24.10 9.75 1.98
N GLN A 35 25.27 10.39 2.09
CA GLN A 35 25.37 11.83 2.30
C GLN A 35 25.71 12.51 0.98
N CYS A 36 24.78 13.28 0.43
CA CYS A 36 24.96 13.97 -0.84
C CYS A 36 24.73 15.47 -0.64
N ARG A 37 25.78 16.29 -0.82
CA ARG A 37 25.72 17.76 -0.65
C ARG A 37 25.14 18.20 0.71
N GLY A 38 25.48 17.46 1.77
CA GLY A 38 25.00 17.73 3.13
C GLY A 38 23.58 17.26 3.43
N LEU A 39 22.91 16.59 2.49
CA LEU A 39 21.57 16.02 2.69
C LEU A 39 21.64 14.48 2.79
N PRO A 40 20.94 13.87 3.75
CA PRO A 40 20.83 12.41 3.84
C PRO A 40 19.85 11.87 2.79
N PHE A 41 20.29 10.85 2.06
CA PHE A 41 19.45 10.09 1.13
C PHE A 41 19.38 8.64 1.58
N GLN A 42 18.17 8.08 1.67
CA GLN A 42 17.99 6.66 1.93
C GLN A 42 17.96 5.89 0.60
N LEU A 43 19.00 5.11 0.34
CA LEU A 43 19.04 4.16 -0.76
C LEU A 43 18.49 2.80 -0.29
N ARG A 44 17.48 2.29 -0.98
CA ARG A 44 16.94 0.94 -0.74
C ARG A 44 17.14 0.07 -1.97
N PHE A 45 17.87 -1.03 -1.80
CA PHE A 45 18.17 -1.99 -2.85
C PHE A 45 17.27 -3.23 -2.71
N SER A 46 16.52 -3.54 -3.78
CA SER A 46 15.59 -4.68 -3.84
C SER A 46 15.87 -5.52 -5.10
N PRO A 47 16.65 -6.62 -4.99
CA PRO A 47 17.00 -7.48 -6.13
C PRO A 47 15.77 -8.01 -6.89
N SER A 48 14.68 -8.27 -6.16
CA SER A 48 13.42 -8.78 -6.69
C SER A 48 12.78 -7.91 -7.77
N LEU A 49 13.05 -6.60 -7.77
CA LEU A 49 12.52 -5.69 -8.79
C LEU A 49 13.12 -5.93 -10.18
N ALA A 50 14.26 -6.61 -10.27
CA ALA A 50 14.84 -7.04 -11.55
C ALA A 50 13.99 -8.12 -12.23
N ASN A 51 13.25 -8.91 -11.46
CA ASN A 51 12.44 -10.05 -11.93
C ASN A 51 10.95 -9.70 -12.03
N LYS A 52 10.61 -8.44 -12.33
CA LYS A 52 9.21 -8.04 -12.50
C LYS A 52 8.52 -8.92 -13.55
N PRO A 53 7.31 -9.44 -13.27
CA PRO A 53 6.55 -10.19 -14.26
C PRO A 53 6.34 -9.30 -15.48
N LYS A 54 6.86 -9.72 -16.62
CA LYS A 54 6.60 -9.07 -17.91
C LYS A 54 5.11 -9.25 -18.20
N SER A 55 4.42 -8.16 -18.53
CA SER A 55 3.00 -8.22 -18.87
C SER A 55 2.82 -9.08 -20.13
N ASN A 56 2.40 -10.32 -19.96
CA ASN A 56 2.30 -11.29 -21.04
C ASN A 56 0.93 -11.25 -21.73
N LYS A 57 0.32 -10.06 -21.88
CA LYS A 57 -1.01 -9.93 -22.48
C LYS A 57 -0.94 -9.13 -23.78
N THR A 58 -1.03 -9.86 -24.89
CA THR A 58 -1.74 -9.41 -26.10
C THR A 58 -3.12 -8.94 -25.66
N LYS A 59 -3.28 -7.63 -25.44
CA LYS A 59 -4.56 -7.04 -25.08
C LYS A 59 -5.45 -7.06 -26.33
N ALA A 60 -6.52 -7.85 -26.30
CA ALA A 60 -7.65 -7.61 -27.20
C ALA A 60 -8.16 -6.18 -26.94
N ALA A 61 -8.33 -5.40 -28.01
CA ALA A 61 -8.56 -3.95 -27.96
C ALA A 61 -9.87 -3.50 -27.29
N SER A 62 -10.69 -4.43 -26.77
CA SER A 62 -12.07 -4.18 -26.31
C SER A 62 -12.33 -4.46 -24.83
N SER A 63 -11.33 -4.81 -24.01
CA SER A 63 -11.55 -5.06 -22.57
C SER A 63 -11.28 -3.81 -21.72
N LYS A 64 -12.17 -3.55 -20.74
CA LYS A 64 -11.98 -2.52 -19.69
C LYS A 64 -10.60 -2.67 -19.07
N PRO A 65 -9.83 -1.58 -18.85
CA PRO A 65 -8.56 -1.65 -18.14
C PRO A 65 -8.73 -2.38 -16.80
N PHE A 66 -7.84 -3.34 -16.52
CA PHE A 66 -7.85 -4.06 -15.25
C PHE A 66 -7.56 -3.10 -14.09
N ASP A 67 -8.48 -3.02 -13.14
CA ASP A 67 -8.34 -2.26 -11.90
C ASP A 67 -8.11 -3.22 -10.73
N PRO A 68 -6.92 -3.26 -10.11
CA PRO A 68 -6.63 -4.12 -8.97
C PRO A 68 -7.40 -3.73 -7.69
N PHE A 69 -8.05 -2.57 -7.67
CA PHE A 69 -8.77 -2.03 -6.52
C PHE A 69 -10.30 -2.15 -6.63
N GLU A 70 -10.83 -2.54 -7.80
CA GLU A 70 -12.28 -2.72 -8.00
C GLU A 70 -12.82 -3.90 -7.15
N ASP A 71 -12.06 -5.00 -7.06
CA ASP A 71 -12.35 -6.14 -6.18
C ASP A 71 -11.03 -6.68 -5.58
N PRO A 72 -10.49 -6.02 -4.53
CA PRO A 72 -9.23 -6.42 -3.95
C PRO A 72 -9.37 -7.76 -3.22
N PRO A 73 -8.42 -8.70 -3.36
CA PRO A 73 -8.46 -9.98 -2.67
C PRO A 73 -8.63 -9.80 -1.15
N ALA A 74 -9.51 -10.59 -0.54
CA ALA A 74 -9.77 -10.52 0.90
C ALA A 74 -8.50 -10.75 1.74
N CYS A 75 -7.51 -11.50 1.24
CA CYS A 75 -6.21 -11.70 1.87
C CYS A 75 -5.33 -10.44 1.92
N LEU A 76 -5.55 -9.48 1.03
CA LEU A 76 -4.85 -8.19 1.00
C LEU A 76 -5.68 -7.06 1.63
N TYR A 77 -7.00 -7.22 1.70
CA TYR A 77 -7.90 -6.23 2.30
C TYR A 77 -7.74 -6.16 3.83
N ILE A 78 -7.45 -4.98 4.37
CA ILE A 78 -7.28 -4.75 5.81
C ILE A 78 -8.60 -4.32 6.43
N MET A 79 -9.16 -3.20 5.99
CA MET A 79 -10.42 -2.67 6.52
C MET A 79 -11.07 -1.61 5.63
N SER A 80 -12.37 -1.40 5.82
CA SER A 80 -13.11 -0.26 5.27
C SER A 80 -12.84 0.98 6.11
N LEU A 81 -12.70 2.13 5.46
CA LEU A 81 -12.59 3.44 6.10
C LEU A 81 -13.72 4.35 5.60
N PRO A 82 -14.90 4.29 6.23
CA PRO A 82 -16.03 5.12 5.84
C PRO A 82 -15.70 6.62 5.92
N PRO A 83 -16.25 7.44 5.01
CA PRO A 83 -17.28 7.07 4.03
C PRO A 83 -16.73 6.40 2.76
N SER A 84 -15.60 6.87 2.23
CA SER A 84 -15.21 6.66 0.83
C SER A 84 -13.97 5.81 0.59
N HIS A 85 -13.25 5.37 1.62
CA HIS A 85 -11.96 4.71 1.47
C HIS A 85 -11.93 3.30 2.04
N PHE A 86 -10.87 2.57 1.70
CA PHE A 86 -10.48 1.33 2.35
C PHE A 86 -8.96 1.19 2.33
N ILE A 87 -8.46 0.29 3.16
CA ILE A 87 -7.03 0.02 3.31
C ILE A 87 -6.76 -1.39 2.78
N VAL A 88 -5.78 -1.50 1.88
CA VAL A 88 -5.34 -2.76 1.27
C VAL A 88 -3.82 -2.84 1.31
N LEU A 89 -3.26 -4.03 1.49
CA LEU A 89 -1.82 -4.25 1.39
C LEU A 89 -1.32 -4.08 -0.05
N ASN A 90 -0.14 -3.51 -0.21
CA ASN A 90 0.57 -3.58 -1.48
C ASN A 90 1.00 -5.04 -1.72
N LYS A 91 0.59 -5.61 -2.86
CA LYS A 91 0.92 -6.99 -3.25
C LYS A 91 2.41 -7.23 -3.51
N PHE A 92 3.14 -6.19 -3.92
CA PHE A 92 4.57 -6.24 -4.21
C PHE A 92 5.31 -5.17 -3.40
N PRO A 93 5.29 -5.27 -2.07
CA PRO A 93 5.81 -4.23 -1.21
C PRO A 93 7.35 -4.25 -1.21
N VAL A 94 7.95 -3.06 -1.19
CA VAL A 94 9.42 -2.88 -1.06
C VAL A 94 9.81 -2.65 0.41
N ILE A 95 8.88 -2.15 1.21
CA ILE A 95 9.02 -1.99 2.65
C ILE A 95 7.99 -2.90 3.33
N PRO A 96 8.29 -3.50 4.49
CA PRO A 96 7.31 -4.28 5.23
C PRO A 96 6.10 -3.40 5.57
N ASP A 97 4.94 -4.03 5.72
CA ASP A 97 3.70 -3.36 6.16
C ASP A 97 3.20 -2.23 5.24
N HIS A 98 3.71 -2.14 4.01
CA HIS A 98 3.25 -1.16 3.03
C HIS A 98 1.79 -1.43 2.64
N PHE A 99 0.92 -0.48 2.96
CA PHE A 99 -0.47 -0.47 2.54
C PHE A 99 -0.81 0.73 1.66
N ILE A 100 -1.94 0.63 0.98
CA ILE A 100 -2.51 1.62 0.08
C ILE A 100 -3.86 2.04 0.66
N LEU A 101 -4.08 3.35 0.72
CA LEU A 101 -5.39 3.94 0.98
C LEU A 101 -6.07 4.16 -0.38
N ALA A 102 -7.08 3.35 -0.68
CA ALA A 102 -7.80 3.37 -1.95
C ALA A 102 -9.23 3.89 -1.78
N THR A 103 -9.80 4.46 -2.85
CA THR A 103 -11.19 4.91 -2.88
C THR A 103 -12.11 3.75 -3.26
N LYS A 104 -13.29 3.66 -2.63
CA LYS A 104 -14.32 2.66 -2.96
C LYS A 104 -14.86 2.87 -4.36
N ASP A 105 -15.15 4.13 -4.70
CA ASP A 105 -15.53 4.53 -6.04
C ASP A 105 -14.28 4.82 -6.87
N PHE A 106 -14.32 4.46 -8.16
CA PHE A 106 -13.22 4.74 -9.06
C PHE A 106 -12.99 6.25 -9.20
N LYS A 107 -11.78 6.71 -8.85
CA LYS A 107 -11.28 8.06 -9.11
C LYS A 107 -9.96 7.98 -9.87
N GLN A 108 -9.76 8.89 -10.84
CA GLN A 108 -8.51 8.94 -11.59
C GLN A 108 -7.35 9.40 -10.70
N GLN A 109 -6.23 8.68 -10.72
CA GLN A 109 -5.01 8.99 -9.97
C GLN A 109 -4.44 10.40 -10.25
N THR A 110 -4.76 10.97 -11.42
CA THR A 110 -4.32 12.32 -11.83
C THR A 110 -5.15 13.45 -11.23
N LYS A 111 -6.28 13.14 -10.57
CA LYS A 111 -7.08 14.15 -9.87
C LYS A 111 -6.37 14.63 -8.60
N LEU A 112 -6.71 15.85 -8.21
CA LEU A 112 -6.26 16.42 -6.95
C LEU A 112 -6.85 15.64 -5.77
N LEU A 113 -6.10 15.62 -4.66
CA LEU A 113 -6.57 15.11 -3.39
C LEU A 113 -7.73 15.98 -2.89
N GLU A 114 -8.83 15.33 -2.55
CA GLU A 114 -10.00 15.95 -1.96
C GLU A 114 -9.86 16.03 -0.43
N LYS A 115 -10.75 16.78 0.22
CA LYS A 115 -10.77 16.94 1.68
C LYS A 115 -10.79 15.59 2.40
N ASP A 116 -11.66 14.68 1.95
CA ASP A 116 -11.83 13.37 2.59
C ASP A 116 -10.59 12.47 2.40
N ASP A 117 -9.83 12.65 1.31
CA ASP A 117 -8.55 11.94 1.10
C ASP A 117 -7.51 12.36 2.14
N LEU A 118 -7.41 13.67 2.39
CA LEU A 118 -6.50 14.24 3.38
C LEU A 118 -6.90 13.85 4.80
N GLU A 119 -8.20 13.87 5.11
CA GLU A 119 -8.71 13.43 6.41
C GLU A 119 -8.42 11.95 6.67
N ALA A 120 -8.66 11.08 5.68
CA ALA A 120 -8.37 9.66 5.77
C ALA A 120 -6.86 9.39 5.93
N ALA A 121 -6.01 10.03 5.14
CA ALA A 121 -4.56 9.91 5.25
C ALA A 121 -4.05 10.40 6.62
N TYR A 122 -4.55 11.54 7.09
CA TYR A 122 -4.19 12.07 8.41
C TYR A 122 -4.64 11.14 9.54
N ALA A 123 -5.83 10.55 9.45
CA ALA A 123 -6.31 9.60 10.44
C ALA A 123 -5.41 8.35 10.52
N CYS A 124 -4.89 7.85 9.38
CA CYS A 124 -3.91 6.77 9.37
C CYS A 124 -2.60 7.17 10.06
N LEU A 125 -2.05 8.35 9.75
CA LEU A 125 -0.83 8.85 10.40
C LEU A 125 -1.02 9.02 11.91
N ARG A 126 -2.18 9.53 12.33
CA ARG A 126 -2.55 9.66 13.74
C ARG A 126 -2.62 8.31 14.45
N ALA A 127 -3.18 7.29 13.81
CA ALA A 127 -3.23 5.96 14.40
C ALA A 127 -1.83 5.38 14.64
N TYR A 128 -0.88 5.57 13.72
CA TYR A 128 0.51 5.15 13.91
C TYR A 128 1.21 5.93 15.03
N ARG A 129 1.00 7.25 15.09
CA ARG A 129 1.53 8.09 16.16
C ARG A 129 0.98 7.70 17.53
N ASP A 130 -0.34 7.53 17.63
CA ASP A 130 -1.01 7.25 18.90
C ASP A 130 -0.58 5.87 19.48
N ASP A 131 -0.18 4.93 18.61
CA ASP A 131 0.39 3.63 18.98
C ASP A 131 1.93 3.65 19.15
N GLY A 132 2.59 4.79 18.91
CA GLY A 132 4.03 4.98 19.11
C GLY A 132 4.93 4.37 18.03
N GLU A 133 4.42 4.21 16.81
CA GLU A 133 5.08 3.51 15.71
C GLU A 133 5.30 4.40 14.46
N GLU A 134 5.52 5.69 14.66
CA GLU A 134 5.80 6.65 13.57
C GLU A 134 7.20 6.49 12.93
#